data_AF-A0A1A6HLI0-F1
#
_entry.id   AF-A0A1A6HLI0-F1
#
_cell.length_a   1.000
_cell.length_b   1.000
_cell.length_c   1.000
_cell.angle_alpha   90.00
_cell.angle_beta   90.00
_cell.angle_gamma   90.00
#
_symmetry.space_group_name_H-M   'P 1'
#
loop_
_entity.id
_entity.type
_entity.pdbx_description
1 polymer ?
#
loop_
_entity_poly.entity_id
_entity_poly.type
_entity_poly.pdbx_seq_one_letter_code
_entity_poly.pdbx_strand_id
1 'polypeptide(L)'
;MATYMQIYMKGDIVDIKRMDIVQKRRPCTCYHGKPRRVFYSVTQHAMGITVNKQVKGKTLAKRISMWTEHIKHSKSRDSFLKRVKENNQKKKEAKEKGT
;
A
#
# COMPACT_ATOMS: atom_id res chain seq x y z
N MET A 1 7.58 13.90 -12.55
CA MET A 1 6.86 12.98 -13.48
C MET A 1 6.65 11.58 -12.92
N ALA A 2 7.67 10.90 -12.38
CA ALA A 2 7.57 9.48 -12.01
C ALA A 2 6.37 9.10 -11.13
N THR A 3 5.91 9.96 -10.21
CA THR A 3 4.80 9.65 -9.28
C THR A 3 3.43 9.59 -9.94
N TYR A 4 3.20 10.31 -11.04
CA TYR A 4 1.89 10.36 -11.71
C TYR A 4 1.62 9.15 -12.60
N MET A 5 2.66 8.54 -13.16
CA MET A 5 2.54 7.40 -14.06
C MET A 5 2.53 6.06 -13.30
N GLN A 6 2.57 6.07 -11.97
CA GLN A 6 2.51 4.85 -11.18
C GLN A 6 1.11 4.24 -11.24
N ILE A 7 1.07 2.99 -11.67
CA ILE A 7 -0.15 2.19 -11.70
C ILE A 7 -0.37 1.64 -10.28
N TYR A 8 -1.60 1.77 -9.80
CA TYR A 8 -2.05 1.27 -8.51
C TYR A 8 -3.23 0.34 -8.72
N MET A 9 -3.18 -0.84 -8.10
CA MET A 9 -4.26 -1.81 -8.12
C MET A 9 -4.97 -1.87 -6.77
N LYS A 10 -6.24 -2.26 -6.79
CA LYS A 10 -7.01 -2.49 -5.57
C LYS A 10 -6.37 -3.65 -4.79
N GLY A 11 -6.14 -3.47 -3.51
CA GLY A 11 -5.45 -4.45 -2.67
C GLY A 11 -3.94 -4.21 -2.49
N ASP A 12 -3.34 -3.27 -3.23
CA ASP A 12 -1.92 -2.94 -3.03
C ASP A 12 -1.68 -2.29 -1.67
N ILE A 13 -0.47 -2.52 -1.15
CA ILE A 13 -0.03 -1.95 0.13
C ILE A 13 0.72 -0.66 -0.15
N VAL A 14 0.26 0.41 0.49
CA VAL A 14 0.83 1.75 0.28
C VAL A 14 1.15 2.52 1.52
N ASP A 15 2.13 3.39 1.34
CA ASP A 15 2.57 4.35 2.32
C ASP A 15 2.05 5.74 1.93
N ILE A 16 1.48 6.43 2.92
CA ILE A 16 1.04 7.81 2.77
C ILE A 16 2.21 8.73 3.11
N LYS A 17 2.72 9.41 2.09
CA LYS A 17 3.77 10.42 2.21
C LYS A 17 3.21 11.77 1.74
N ARG A 18 2.98 12.64 2.70
CA ARG A 18 2.59 14.03 2.44
C ARG A 18 3.67 14.72 1.60
N MET A 19 3.26 15.40 0.53
CA MET A 19 4.09 16.35 -0.21
C MET A 19 3.58 17.76 0.07
N ASP A 20 4.49 18.70 0.29
CA ASP A 20 4.10 20.08 0.62
C ASP A 20 3.89 20.96 -0.62
N ILE A 21 4.43 20.56 -1.76
CA ILE A 21 4.27 21.26 -3.06
C ILE A 21 2.80 21.29 -3.48
N VAL A 22 2.08 20.18 -3.29
CA VAL A 22 0.66 20.09 -3.63
C VAL A 22 -0.20 20.20 -2.37
N GLN A 23 -1.18 21.10 -2.42
CA GLN A 23 -2.04 21.42 -1.29
C GLN A 23 -3.39 20.68 -1.36
N LYS A 24 -3.84 20.32 -2.56
CA LYS A 24 -5.15 19.71 -2.79
C LYS A 24 -5.20 18.28 -2.25
N ARG A 25 -6.30 17.92 -1.57
CA ARG A 25 -6.55 16.59 -0.99
C ARG A 25 -5.36 16.01 -0.22
N ARG A 26 -4.65 16.91 0.48
CA ARG A 26 -3.55 16.59 1.37
C ARG A 26 -4.07 15.83 2.60
N PRO A 27 -3.42 14.73 2.99
CA PRO A 27 -3.79 14.03 4.21
C PRO A 27 -3.45 14.83 5.46
N CYS A 28 -4.27 14.68 6.51
CA CYS A 28 -3.91 15.14 7.84
C CYS A 28 -2.59 14.49 8.30
N THR A 29 -1.75 15.25 9.00
CA THR A 29 -0.42 14.84 9.48
C THR A 29 -0.47 13.58 10.35
N CYS A 30 -1.58 13.35 11.08
CA CYS A 30 -1.77 12.15 11.90
C CYS A 30 -1.83 10.84 11.10
N TYR A 31 -1.92 10.91 9.77
CA TYR A 31 -1.86 9.77 8.86
C TYR A 31 -0.52 9.66 8.15
N HIS A 32 0.48 10.46 8.47
CA HIS A 32 1.82 10.25 7.92
C HIS A 32 2.46 9.01 8.55
N GLY A 33 3.22 8.23 7.79
CA GLY A 33 4.06 7.14 8.34
C GLY A 33 3.34 5.93 8.95
N LYS A 34 2.00 5.92 9.07
CA LYS A 34 1.26 4.74 9.54
C LYS A 34 1.41 3.57 8.54
N PRO A 35 1.87 2.39 8.98
CA PRO A 35 2.05 1.24 8.10
C PRO A 35 0.72 0.55 7.78
N ARG A 36 0.73 -0.28 6.73
CA ARG A 36 -0.31 -1.30 6.44
C ARG A 36 -1.66 -0.74 6.00
N ARG A 37 -1.65 -0.11 4.83
CA ARG A 37 -2.83 0.49 4.21
C ARG A 37 -3.16 -0.23 2.94
N VAL A 38 -4.45 -0.46 2.72
CA VAL A 38 -4.94 -1.17 1.56
C VAL A 38 -5.81 -0.23 0.76
N PHE A 39 -5.56 -0.16 -0.55
CA PHE A 39 -6.46 0.53 -1.46
C PHE A 39 -7.76 -0.24 -1.62
N TYR A 40 -8.87 0.49 -1.58
CA TYR A 40 -10.20 -0.08 -1.81
C TYR A 40 -10.90 0.51 -3.03
N SER A 41 -10.62 1.77 -3.41
CA SER A 41 -11.22 2.43 -4.57
C SER A 41 -10.21 3.29 -5.33
N VAL A 42 -10.34 3.28 -6.66
CA VAL A 42 -9.53 4.08 -7.59
C VAL A 42 -10.47 5.06 -8.30
N THR A 43 -10.11 6.34 -8.33
CA THR A 43 -10.78 7.36 -9.15
C THR A 43 -9.74 8.03 -10.07
N GLN A 44 -10.19 8.89 -10.99
CA GLN A 44 -9.33 9.48 -12.03
C GLN A 44 -8.05 10.14 -11.49
N HIS A 45 -8.14 10.87 -10.37
CA HIS A 45 -7.01 11.61 -9.79
C HIS A 45 -6.75 11.28 -8.32
N ALA A 46 -7.65 10.49 -7.70
CA ALA A 46 -7.61 10.21 -6.28
C ALA A 46 -7.74 8.72 -6.02
N MET A 47 -7.25 8.31 -4.86
CA MET A 47 -7.30 6.94 -4.38
C MET A 47 -7.96 6.93 -3.01
N GLY A 48 -8.79 5.92 -2.79
CA GLY A 48 -9.40 5.62 -1.50
C GLY A 48 -8.55 4.62 -0.73
N ILE A 49 -8.07 5.04 0.42
CA ILE A 49 -7.18 4.25 1.28
C ILE A 49 -7.88 3.96 2.61
N THR A 50 -7.79 2.72 3.08
CA THR A 50 -8.19 2.36 4.45
C THR A 50 -6.97 2.42 5.37
N VAL A 51 -7.08 3.21 6.44
CA VAL A 51 -6.03 3.41 7.44
C VAL A 51 -6.56 3.07 8.82
N ASN A 52 -5.84 2.23 9.56
CA ASN A 52 -6.15 1.96 10.95
C ASN A 52 -5.62 3.11 11.83
N LYS A 53 -6.53 3.80 12.54
CA LYS A 53 -6.20 4.86 13.49
C LYS A 53 -6.63 4.44 14.88
N GLN A 54 -5.70 4.51 15.83
CA GLN A 54 -6.02 4.33 17.24
C GLN A 54 -6.71 5.60 17.78
N VAL A 55 -7.83 5.41 18.46
CA VAL A 55 -8.61 6.46 19.12
C VAL A 55 -9.06 5.92 20.48
N LYS A 56 -8.61 6.53 21.57
CA LYS A 56 -9.01 6.19 22.96
C LYS A 56 -9.00 4.67 23.24
N GLY A 57 -7.89 4.00 22.90
CA GLY A 57 -7.69 2.57 23.14
C GLY A 57 -8.33 1.62 22.12
N LYS A 58 -9.11 2.12 21.15
CA LYS A 58 -9.71 1.30 20.08
C LYS A 58 -9.06 1.57 18.73
N THR A 59 -8.88 0.54 17.92
CA THR A 59 -8.41 0.69 16.54
C THR A 59 -9.60 0.83 15.60
N LEU A 60 -9.72 1.98 14.96
CA LEU A 60 -10.79 2.27 14.01
C LEU A 60 -10.22 2.30 12.59
N ALA A 61 -10.87 1.57 11.68
CA ALA A 61 -10.61 1.69 10.25
C ALA A 61 -11.21 3.00 9.72
N LYS A 62 -10.36 3.91 9.25
CA LYS A 62 -10.75 5.18 8.63
C LYS A 62 -10.49 5.12 7.13
N ARG A 63 -11.50 5.46 6.33
CA ARG A 63 -11.36 5.60 4.87
C ARG A 63 -11.04 7.04 4.53
N ILE A 64 -10.04 7.24 3.68
CA ILE A 64 -9.52 8.55 3.31
C ILE A 64 -9.37 8.61 1.80
N SER A 65 -9.83 9.69 1.17
CA SER A 65 -9.54 9.99 -0.23
C SER A 65 -8.32 10.90 -0.32
N MET A 66 -7.33 10.54 -1.14
CA MET A 66 -6.13 11.34 -1.34
C MET A 66 -5.69 11.33 -2.80
N TRP A 67 -4.91 12.32 -3.20
CA TRP A 67 -4.29 12.33 -4.53
C TRP A 67 -3.09 11.41 -4.64
N THR A 68 -2.85 10.93 -5.85
CA THR A 68 -1.80 9.96 -6.21
C THR A 68 -0.39 10.45 -5.83
N GLU A 69 -0.16 11.76 -5.85
CA GLU A 69 1.12 12.38 -5.48
C GLU A 69 1.55 12.08 -4.04
N HIS A 70 0.58 11.98 -3.13
CA HIS A 70 0.82 11.79 -1.71
C HIS A 70 0.98 10.31 -1.33
N ILE A 71 1.02 9.43 -2.32
CA ILE A 71 0.99 7.99 -2.13
C ILE A 71 2.23 7.37 -2.77
N LYS A 72 2.77 6.34 -2.11
CA LYS A 72 3.88 5.54 -2.60
C LYS A 72 3.61 4.07 -2.37
N HIS A 73 4.04 3.24 -3.32
CA HIS A 73 4.10 1.78 -3.14
C HIS A 73 5.00 1.40 -1.97
N SER A 74 4.48 0.55 -1.08
CA SER A 74 5.24 0.07 0.08
C SER A 74 6.06 -1.16 -0.30
N LYS A 75 7.35 -1.14 0.01
CA LYS A 75 8.27 -2.28 -0.22
C LYS A 75 8.24 -3.32 0.90
N SER A 76 7.39 -3.14 1.90
CA SER A 76 7.34 -4.00 3.10
C SER A 76 6.99 -5.46 2.79
N ARG A 77 6.24 -5.72 1.71
CA ARG A 77 5.78 -7.06 1.33
C ARG A 77 6.68 -7.76 0.30
N ASP A 78 7.60 -7.05 -0.33
CA ASP A 78 8.36 -7.55 -1.47
C ASP A 78 9.26 -8.73 -1.09
N SER A 79 9.95 -8.64 0.05
CA SER A 79 10.82 -9.72 0.54
C SER A 79 10.02 -11.00 0.84
N PHE A 80 8.83 -10.86 1.41
CA PHE A 80 7.95 -11.99 1.69
C PHE A 80 7.53 -12.69 0.40
N LEU A 81 7.10 -11.92 -0.62
CA LEU A 81 6.65 -12.47 -1.90
C LEU A 81 7.79 -13.19 -2.65
N LYS A 82 9.01 -12.65 -2.61
CA LYS A 82 10.19 -13.30 -3.18
C LYS A 82 10.42 -14.67 -2.56
N ARG A 83 10.44 -14.76 -1.23
CA ARG A 83 10.61 -16.04 -0.51
C ARG A 83 9.52 -17.05 -0.82
N VAL A 84 8.26 -16.61 -0.90
CA VAL A 84 7.14 -17.50 -1.25
C VAL A 84 7.33 -18.06 -2.66
N LYS A 85 7.74 -17.23 -3.62
CA LYS A 85 8.01 -17.67 -4.99
C LYS A 85 9.15 -18.69 -5.05
N GLU A 86 10.26 -18.40 -4.38
CA GLU A 86 11.42 -19.30 -4.30
C GLU A 86 11.07 -20.64 -3.65
N ASN A 87 10.33 -20.62 -2.55
CA ASN A 87 9.92 -21.83 -1.86
C ASN A 87 8.94 -22.67 -2.69
N ASN A 88 8.00 -22.03 -3.40
CA ASN A 88 7.07 -22.73 -4.28
C ASN A 88 7.79 -23.40 -5.45
N GLN A 89 8.81 -22.73 -6.00
CA GLN A 89 9.65 -23.30 -7.06
C GLN A 89 10.40 -24.54 -6.55
N LYS A 90 11.05 -24.46 -5.39
CA LYS A 90 11.74 -25.60 -4.76
C LYS A 90 10.79 -26.77 -4.47
N LYS A 91 9.58 -26.49 -3.99
CA LYS A 91 8.56 -27.53 -3.75
C LYS A 91 8.12 -28.22 -5.05
N LYS A 92 7.99 -27.45 -6.13
CA LYS A 92 7.63 -28.00 -7.45
C LYS A 92 8.75 -28.91 -7.98
N GLU A 93 9.99 -28.47 -7.88
CA GLU A 93 11.17 -29.25 -8.28
C GLU A 93 11.34 -30.54 -7.46
N ALA A 94 11.08 -30.50 -6.14
CA ALA A 94 11.09 -31.69 -5.29
C ALA A 94 10.02 -32.70 -5.74
N LYS A 95 8.79 -32.21 -5.98
CA LYS A 95 7.68 -33.03 -6.46
C LYS A 95 7.96 -33.67 -7.83
N GLU A 96 8.62 -32.95 -8.73
CA GLU A 96 9.02 -33.47 -10.06
C GLU A 96 10.14 -34.53 -9.94
N LYS A 97 11.07 -34.36 -8.99
CA LYS A 97 12.15 -35.33 -8.74
C LYS A 97 11.71 -36.56 -7.94
N GLY A 98 10.48 -36.59 -7.44
CA GLY A 98 9.91 -37.75 -6.75
C GLY A 98 10.45 -37.98 -5.32
N THR A 99 10.97 -36.93 -4.67
CA THR A 99 11.27 -36.92 -3.23
C THR A 99 10.36 -35.91 -2.53
#